data_AF-A0A8S0H876-F1
#
_entry.id   AF-A0A8S0H876-F1
#
_cell.length_a   1.000
_cell.length_b   1.000
_cell.length_c   1.000
_cell.angle_alpha   90.00
_cell.angle_beta   90.00
_cell.angle_gamma   90.00
#
_symmetry.space_group_name_H-M   'P 1'
#
loop_
_entity.id
_entity.type
_entity.pdbx_description
1 polymer ?
#
loop_
_entity_poly.entity_id
_entity_poly.type
_entity_poly.pdbx_seq_one_letter_code
_entity_poly.pdbx_strand_id
1 'polypeptide(L)'
;MAGDLLQWQNNSLTYLYGKNFEVNPQIQQTVTFEHADAWKYGDNFFFLDRIFYNGKEDGNVGPDTYYGEFTPRLSFGKIFDQKLEFGPIKDVLLAFTYEFGEGDNESYLIGPGFDLAVPGFDYFQLNFYQRHTEGSRRATTSGRSRQCGPTPFPWAARTS
;
A
#
# COMPACT_ATOMS: atom_id res chain seq x y z
N MET A 1 27.21 -7.97 -16.66
CA MET A 1 26.75 -6.87 -15.79
C MET A 1 25.53 -7.39 -15.05
N ALA A 2 25.67 -7.80 -13.79
CA ALA A 2 24.49 -8.06 -12.95
C ALA A 2 23.91 -6.67 -12.63
N GLY A 3 22.92 -6.24 -13.41
CA GLY A 3 22.17 -5.04 -13.06
C GLY A 3 21.49 -5.29 -11.72
N ASP A 4 21.77 -4.45 -10.72
CA ASP A 4 21.34 -4.66 -9.35
C ASP A 4 19.84 -4.96 -9.31
N LEU A 5 19.51 -6.13 -8.75
CA LEU A 5 18.14 -6.62 -8.65
C LEU A 5 17.30 -5.69 -7.77
N LEU A 6 17.89 -5.17 -6.71
CA LEU A 6 17.33 -4.18 -5.80
C LEU A 6 17.93 -2.81 -6.12
N GLN A 7 17.10 -1.85 -6.49
CA GLN A 7 17.54 -0.50 -6.86
C GLN A 7 17.68 0.38 -5.61
N TRP A 8 16.67 0.35 -4.75
CA TRP A 8 16.68 1.02 -3.45
C TRP A 8 15.65 0.38 -2.52
N GLN A 9 15.84 0.59 -1.22
CA GLN A 9 14.86 0.28 -0.18
C GLN A 9 14.88 1.36 0.91
N ASN A 10 13.75 1.54 1.59
CA ASN A 10 13.60 2.43 2.73
C ASN A 10 12.69 1.76 3.77
N ASN A 11 13.03 1.92 5.05
CA ASN A 11 12.29 1.35 6.17
C ASN A 11 12.02 2.46 7.18
N SER A 12 10.80 2.52 7.70
CA SER A 12 10.36 3.47 8.71
C SER A 12 9.72 2.71 9.86
N LEU A 13 10.04 3.12 11.09
CA LEU A 13 9.38 2.63 12.30
C LEU A 13 8.93 3.84 13.12
N THR A 14 7.63 3.97 13.28
CA THR A 14 6.99 5.08 13.99
C THR A 14 6.24 4.56 15.19
N TYR A 15 6.26 5.33 16.29
CA TYR A 15 5.45 5.09 17.46
C TYR A 15 4.60 6.32 17.76
N LEU A 16 3.29 6.12 17.87
CA LEU A 16 2.32 7.16 18.17
C LEU A 16 1.58 6.82 19.46
N TYR A 17 1.44 7.82 20.32
CA TYR A 17 0.56 7.75 21.48
C TYR A 17 -0.54 8.79 21.33
N GLY A 18 -1.79 8.35 21.34
CA GLY A 18 -2.95 9.21 21.16
C GLY A 18 -3.96 9.06 22.30
N LYS A 19 -4.69 10.14 22.56
CA LYS A 19 -5.85 10.18 23.45
C LYS A 19 -7.05 10.74 22.68
N ASN A 20 -8.26 10.40 23.13
CA ASN A 20 -9.54 10.89 22.61
C ASN A 20 -9.93 10.34 21.23
N PHE A 21 -9.70 9.04 20.99
CA PHE A 21 -10.28 8.38 19.83
C PHE A 21 -11.80 8.23 19.98
N GLU A 22 -12.55 8.55 18.92
CA GLU A 22 -14.02 8.59 18.92
C GLU A 22 -14.65 7.20 18.69
N VAL A 23 -14.03 6.38 17.83
CA VAL A 23 -14.58 5.09 17.39
C VAL A 23 -14.04 3.91 18.21
N ASN A 24 -12.75 3.94 18.50
CA ASN A 24 -12.01 2.89 19.22
C ASN A 24 -11.72 3.33 20.67
N PRO A 25 -11.21 2.45 21.55
CA PRO A 25 -10.83 2.84 22.92
C PRO A 25 -10.01 4.14 22.97
N GLN A 26 -10.32 5.00 23.95
CA GLN A 26 -9.90 6.40 23.96
C GLN A 26 -8.39 6.61 24.00
N ILE A 27 -7.61 5.65 24.52
CA ILE A 27 -6.15 5.75 24.61
C ILE A 27 -5.55 4.64 23.77
N GLN A 28 -4.72 5.01 22.80
CA GLN A 28 -4.10 4.07 21.86
C GLN A 28 -2.61 4.33 21.73
N GLN A 29 -1.87 3.24 21.60
CA GLN A 29 -0.48 3.22 21.22
C GLN A 29 -0.35 2.50 19.89
N THR A 30 0.10 3.18 18.85
CA THR A 30 0.27 2.59 17.53
C THR A 30 1.76 2.50 17.21
N VAL A 31 2.21 1.30 16.86
CA VAL A 31 3.51 1.07 16.26
C VAL A 31 3.28 0.82 14.77
N THR A 32 3.85 1.66 13.92
CA THR A 32 3.74 1.58 12.47
C THR A 32 5.09 1.22 11.89
N PHE A 33 5.18 0.11 11.17
CA PHE A 33 6.34 -0.22 10.36
C PHE A 33 5.98 -0.02 8.88
N GLU A 34 6.83 0.66 8.13
CA GLU A 34 6.67 0.85 6.68
C GLU A 34 7.95 0.40 5.98
N HIS A 35 7.79 -0.27 4.84
CA HIS A 35 8.86 -0.67 3.94
C HIS A 35 8.49 -0.28 2.51
N ALA A 36 9.40 0.38 1.82
CA ALA A 36 9.27 0.74 0.42
C ALA A 36 10.52 0.32 -0.33
N ASP A 37 10.38 -0.32 -1.47
CA ASP A 37 11.52 -0.68 -2.32
C ASP A 37 11.20 -0.52 -3.80
N ALA A 38 12.24 -0.28 -4.60
CA ALA A 38 12.18 -0.50 -6.03
C ALA A 38 13.21 -1.53 -6.43
N TRP A 39 12.81 -2.37 -7.37
CA TRP A 39 13.60 -3.48 -7.87
C TRP A 39 13.51 -3.52 -9.39
N LYS A 40 14.27 -4.42 -10.00
CA LYS A 40 14.43 -4.49 -11.45
C LYS A 40 13.11 -4.48 -12.22
N TYR A 41 12.05 -5.08 -11.68
CA TYR A 41 10.78 -5.28 -12.37
C TYR A 41 9.63 -4.42 -11.87
N GLY A 42 9.86 -3.54 -10.90
CA GLY A 42 8.76 -2.79 -10.31
C GLY A 42 9.12 -2.15 -8.98
N ASP A 43 8.15 -2.07 -8.10
CA ASP A 43 8.28 -1.53 -6.75
C ASP A 43 7.32 -2.24 -5.80
N ASN A 44 7.64 -2.19 -4.52
CA ASN A 44 6.76 -2.70 -3.48
C ASN A 44 6.63 -1.66 -2.38
N PHE A 45 5.45 -1.67 -1.77
CA PHE A 45 5.21 -1.00 -0.52
C PHE A 45 4.55 -1.96 0.47
N PHE A 46 4.95 -1.87 1.72
CA PHE A 46 4.39 -2.61 2.81
C PHE A 46 4.23 -1.70 4.02
N PHE A 47 3.12 -1.81 4.73
CA PHE A 47 3.04 -1.28 6.07
C PHE A 47 2.29 -2.20 7.00
N LEU A 48 2.59 -2.09 8.28
CA LEU A 48 1.96 -2.81 9.36
C LEU A 48 1.80 -1.88 10.56
N ASP A 49 0.55 -1.66 10.94
CA ASP A 49 0.16 -1.03 12.19
C ASP A 49 -0.15 -2.09 13.23
N ARG A 50 0.40 -1.91 14.43
CA ARG A 50 -0.03 -2.60 15.63
C ARG A 50 -0.50 -1.60 16.66
N ILE A 51 -1.75 -1.74 17.08
CA ILE A 51 -2.45 -0.81 17.94
C ILE A 51 -2.69 -1.50 19.29
N PHE A 52 -2.27 -0.88 20.38
CA PHE A 52 -2.53 -1.32 21.74
C PHE A 52 -3.53 -0.39 22.41
N TYR A 53 -4.62 -0.95 22.90
CA TYR A 53 -5.68 -0.21 23.59
C TYR A 53 -5.38 -0.14 25.08
N ASN A 54 -5.24 1.08 25.60
CA ASN A 54 -4.94 1.30 27.00
C ASN A 54 -6.21 1.65 27.79
N GLY A 55 -6.39 0.97 28.93
CA GLY A 55 -7.46 1.22 29.89
C GLY A 55 -8.77 0.47 29.61
N LYS A 56 -9.18 0.37 28.34
CA LYS A 56 -10.35 -0.43 27.94
C LYS A 56 -10.03 -1.20 26.67
N GLU A 57 -10.35 -2.49 26.66
CA GLU A 57 -10.24 -3.37 25.49
C GLU A 57 -11.33 -3.04 24.47
N ASP A 58 -11.04 -3.25 23.19
CA ASP A 58 -12.06 -3.23 22.15
C ASP A 58 -12.95 -4.48 22.27
N GLY A 59 -14.26 -4.31 22.10
CA GLY A 59 -15.23 -5.39 22.30
C GLY A 59 -15.19 -6.49 21.23
N ASN A 60 -14.54 -6.25 20.09
CA ASN A 60 -14.47 -7.20 18.97
C ASN A 60 -13.09 -7.82 18.80
N VAL A 61 -12.01 -7.05 19.02
CA VAL A 61 -10.62 -7.48 18.78
C VAL A 61 -9.78 -7.60 20.07
N GLY A 62 -10.28 -7.13 21.21
CA GLY A 62 -9.61 -7.29 22.51
C GLY A 62 -8.62 -6.16 22.85
N PRO A 63 -7.52 -6.45 23.58
CA PRO A 63 -6.60 -5.43 24.12
C PRO A 63 -5.66 -4.81 23.08
N ASP A 64 -5.45 -5.47 21.95
CA ASP A 64 -4.63 -4.99 20.84
C ASP A 64 -5.22 -5.42 19.50
N THR A 65 -4.79 -4.77 18.43
CA THR A 65 -5.12 -5.20 17.07
C THR A 65 -4.01 -4.86 16.08
N TYR A 66 -4.12 -5.42 14.88
CA TYR A 66 -3.19 -5.15 13.80
C TYR A 66 -3.89 -4.99 12.46
N TYR A 67 -3.29 -4.18 11.61
CA TYR A 67 -3.70 -3.96 10.23
C TYR A 67 -2.47 -3.72 9.38
N GLY A 68 -2.40 -4.30 8.20
CA GLY A 68 -1.31 -4.08 7.27
C GLY A 68 -1.76 -4.17 5.84
N GLU A 69 -0.95 -3.58 4.96
CA GLU A 69 -1.14 -3.68 3.52
C GLU A 69 0.18 -3.98 2.82
N PHE A 70 0.11 -4.84 1.82
CA PHE A 70 1.22 -5.15 0.92
C PHE A 70 0.81 -4.81 -0.51
N THR A 71 1.47 -3.81 -1.09
CA THR A 71 1.17 -3.27 -2.42
C THR A 71 2.35 -3.42 -3.38
N PRO A 72 2.57 -4.61 -3.98
CA PRO A 72 3.53 -4.79 -5.05
C PRO A 72 2.98 -4.33 -6.40
N ARG A 73 3.85 -3.76 -7.22
CA ARG A 73 3.54 -3.36 -8.60
C ARG A 73 4.61 -3.86 -9.55
N LEU A 74 4.17 -4.44 -10.66
CA LEU A 74 5.02 -5.02 -11.69
C LEU A 74 4.92 -4.18 -12.95
N SER A 75 6.05 -3.64 -13.40
CA SER A 75 6.14 -2.79 -14.59
C SER A 75 6.38 -3.64 -15.83
N PHE A 76 5.47 -3.56 -16.80
CA PHE A 76 5.63 -4.29 -18.06
C PHE A 76 6.78 -3.72 -18.88
N GLY A 77 7.01 -2.39 -18.87
CA GLY A 77 8.13 -1.78 -19.55
C GLY A 77 9.48 -2.30 -19.03
N LYS A 78 9.65 -2.39 -17.70
CA LYS A 78 10.85 -2.94 -17.06
C LYS A 78 11.01 -4.45 -17.28
N ILE A 79 9.91 -5.21 -17.26
CA ILE A 79 9.94 -6.68 -17.45
C ILE A 79 10.35 -7.04 -18.88
N PHE A 80 9.76 -6.37 -19.87
CA PHE A 80 10.04 -6.65 -21.29
C PHE A 80 11.23 -5.88 -21.86
N ASP A 81 11.85 -5.01 -21.06
CA ASP A 81 12.92 -4.10 -21.48
C ASP A 81 12.51 -3.25 -22.69
N GLN A 82 11.26 -2.76 -22.66
CA GLN A 82 10.64 -1.98 -23.72
C GLN A 82 10.06 -0.68 -23.17
N LYS A 83 10.19 0.39 -23.93
CA LYS A 83 9.53 1.66 -23.61
C LYS A 83 8.07 1.58 -24.03
N LEU A 84 7.18 1.34 -23.06
CA LEU A 84 5.73 1.36 -23.24
C LEU A 84 5.16 2.79 -23.10
N GLU A 85 5.82 3.74 -23.74
CA GLU A 85 5.47 5.16 -23.65
C GLU A 85 4.42 5.53 -24.70
N PHE A 86 3.30 6.10 -24.28
CA PHE A 86 2.26 6.61 -25.18
C PHE A 86 1.65 7.91 -24.63
N GLY A 87 2.02 9.03 -25.23
CA GLY A 87 1.58 10.36 -24.78
C GLY A 87 2.03 10.63 -23.34
N PRO A 88 1.11 10.93 -22.40
CA PRO A 88 1.46 11.13 -20.99
C PRO A 88 1.75 9.84 -20.24
N ILE A 89 1.50 8.66 -20.80
CA ILE A 89 1.77 7.36 -20.15
C ILE A 89 3.25 7.03 -20.32
N LYS A 90 3.97 6.91 -19.20
CA LYS A 90 5.36 6.45 -19.16
C LYS A 90 5.45 4.93 -19.16
N ASP A 91 4.56 4.27 -18.43
CA ASP A 91 4.59 2.82 -18.26
C ASP A 91 3.22 2.27 -17.87
N VAL A 92 3.04 0.98 -18.12
CA VAL A 92 1.85 0.20 -17.74
C VAL A 92 2.29 -0.86 -16.74
N LEU A 93 1.58 -0.95 -15.63
CA LEU A 93 1.90 -1.83 -14.53
C LEU A 93 0.73 -2.77 -14.22
N LEU A 94 1.05 -3.94 -13.67
CA LEU A 94 0.09 -4.74 -12.91
C LEU A 94 0.25 -4.36 -11.44
N ALA A 95 -0.81 -3.82 -10.86
CA ALA A 95 -0.85 -3.42 -9.46
C ALA A 95 -1.65 -4.42 -8.63
N PHE A 96 -1.11 -4.78 -7.47
CA PHE A 96 -1.77 -5.64 -6.50
C PHE A 96 -1.68 -4.99 -5.13
N THR A 97 -2.71 -5.14 -4.30
CA THR A 97 -2.72 -4.74 -2.90
C THR A 97 -3.39 -5.83 -2.08
N TYR A 98 -2.71 -6.30 -1.05
CA TYR A 98 -3.26 -7.24 -0.07
C TYR A 98 -3.41 -6.52 1.25
N GLU A 99 -4.65 -6.34 1.68
CA GLU A 99 -5.05 -5.77 2.97
C GLU A 99 -5.34 -6.93 3.93
N PHE A 100 -4.73 -6.92 5.10
CA PHE A 100 -4.94 -7.94 6.11
C PHE A 100 -4.98 -7.33 7.50
N GLY A 101 -5.79 -7.89 8.39
CA GLY A 101 -5.92 -7.41 9.76
C GLY A 101 -6.72 -8.38 10.59
N GLU A 102 -6.88 -8.05 11.86
CA GLU A 102 -7.60 -8.91 12.78
C GLU A 102 -9.10 -9.00 12.48
N GLY A 103 -9.68 -10.19 12.67
CA GLY A 103 -11.06 -10.51 12.31
C GLY A 103 -11.24 -10.89 10.84
N ASP A 104 -12.44 -10.66 10.29
CA ASP A 104 -12.76 -10.89 8.87
C ASP A 104 -12.34 -9.68 7.99
N ASN A 105 -11.10 -9.23 8.13
CA ASN A 105 -10.56 -8.03 7.47
C ASN A 105 -9.43 -8.39 6.50
N GLU A 106 -9.69 -9.36 5.63
CA GLU A 106 -8.80 -9.74 4.54
C GLU A 106 -9.40 -9.30 3.20
N SER A 107 -8.60 -8.62 2.38
CA SER A 107 -9.01 -8.22 1.04
C SER A 107 -7.82 -8.17 0.11
N TYR A 108 -8.02 -8.57 -1.13
CA TYR A 108 -7.03 -8.40 -2.17
C TYR A 108 -7.61 -7.58 -3.32
N LEU A 109 -6.78 -6.71 -3.85
CA LEU A 109 -7.08 -5.79 -4.92
C LEU A 109 -6.08 -6.08 -6.03
N ILE A 110 -6.57 -6.16 -7.27
CA ILE A 110 -5.72 -6.35 -8.44
C ILE A 110 -6.24 -5.53 -9.61
N GLY A 111 -5.34 -4.99 -10.42
CA GLY A 111 -5.71 -4.36 -11.67
C GLY A 111 -4.58 -3.55 -12.32
N PRO A 112 -4.89 -2.81 -13.38
CA PRO A 112 -3.88 -2.06 -14.13
C PRO A 112 -3.46 -0.78 -13.39
N GLY A 113 -2.16 -0.52 -13.42
CA GLY A 113 -1.51 0.71 -12.99
C GLY A 113 -0.88 1.47 -14.15
N PHE A 114 -0.78 2.79 -14.02
CA PHE A 114 -0.20 3.67 -15.03
C PHE A 114 0.68 4.72 -14.36
N ASP A 115 1.94 4.79 -14.77
CA ASP A 115 2.83 5.89 -14.40
C ASP A 115 2.72 6.99 -15.46
N LEU A 116 2.50 8.23 -15.03
CA LEU A 116 2.26 9.36 -15.92
C LEU A 116 3.36 10.43 -15.85
N ALA A 117 3.67 11.01 -17.01
CA ALA A 117 4.50 12.18 -17.18
C ALA A 117 3.67 13.46 -17.04
N VAL A 118 3.37 13.86 -15.79
CA VAL A 118 2.66 15.11 -15.53
C VAL A 118 3.67 16.21 -15.19
N PRO A 119 3.71 17.33 -15.95
CA PRO A 119 4.58 18.45 -15.63
C PRO A 119 4.36 18.96 -14.19
N GLY A 120 5.44 19.14 -13.43
CA GLY A 120 5.40 19.59 -12.05
C GLY A 120 5.28 18.48 -11.00
N PHE A 121 5.22 17.20 -11.41
CA PHE A 121 5.26 16.05 -10.49
C PHE A 121 6.45 15.14 -10.83
N ASP A 122 7.23 14.78 -9.81
CA ASP A 122 8.30 13.79 -9.96
C ASP A 122 7.70 12.39 -10.20
N TYR A 123 6.57 12.11 -9.56
CA TYR A 123 5.85 10.84 -9.66
C TYR A 123 4.33 11.09 -9.64
N PHE A 124 3.63 10.57 -10.65
CA PHE A 124 2.18 10.62 -10.73
C PHE A 124 1.66 9.26 -11.21
N GLN A 125 0.80 8.63 -10.40
CA GLN A 125 0.42 7.23 -10.61
C GLN A 125 -1.08 7.06 -10.51
N LEU A 126 -1.62 6.26 -11.42
CA LEU A 126 -3.04 5.90 -11.44
C LEU A 126 -3.17 4.38 -11.39
N ASN A 127 -3.78 3.86 -10.32
CA ASN A 127 -4.06 2.44 -10.19
C ASN A 127 -5.57 2.21 -10.14
N PHE A 128 -6.04 1.28 -10.96
CA PHE A 128 -7.42 0.83 -10.97
C PHE A 128 -7.46 -0.58 -10.40
N TYR A 129 -8.31 -0.78 -9.41
CA TYR A 129 -8.40 -2.05 -8.71
C TYR A 129 -9.79 -2.64 -8.77
N GLN A 130 -9.83 -3.95 -8.99
CA GLN A 130 -10.94 -4.78 -8.62
C GLN A 130 -10.68 -5.34 -7.22
N ARG A 131 -11.53 -5.00 -6.25
CA ARG A 131 -11.42 -5.45 -4.87
C ARG A 131 -12.21 -6.73 -4.64
N HIS A 132 -11.57 -7.67 -3.98
CA HIS A 132 -12.14 -8.92 -3.49
C HIS A 132 -11.94 -8.98 -1.98
N THR A 133 -13.00 -9.31 -1.24
CA THR A 133 -12.98 -9.39 0.23
C THR A 133 -13.24 -10.83 0.65
N GLU A 134 -12.40 -11.36 1.53
CA GLU A 134 -12.56 -12.67 2.16
C GLU A 134 -13.06 -12.47 3.59
N GLY A 135 -14.16 -13.15 3.94
CA GLY A 135 -14.83 -13.02 5.25
C GLY A 135 -16.18 -13.73 5.32
N SER A 136 -16.60 -14.13 6.54
CA SER A 136 -17.78 -14.99 6.78
C SER A 136 -19.15 -14.33 6.51
N ARG A 137 -19.18 -13.02 6.27
CA ARG A 137 -20.37 -12.34 5.75
C ARG A 137 -20.45 -12.52 4.23
N ARG A 138 -21.23 -13.55 3.83
CA ARG A 138 -21.68 -13.86 2.45
C ARG A 138 -21.14 -12.92 1.36
N ALA A 139 -20.16 -13.45 0.64
CA ALA A 139 -19.87 -13.31 -0.78
C ALA A 139 -20.61 -12.23 -1.60
N THR A 140 -19.83 -11.57 -2.46
CA THR A 140 -20.23 -10.74 -3.61
C THR A 140 -20.36 -9.23 -3.34
N THR A 141 -19.28 -8.62 -2.86
CA THR A 141 -19.05 -7.18 -3.09
C THR A 141 -17.75 -6.99 -3.88
N SER A 142 -17.78 -7.25 -5.19
CA SER A 142 -16.71 -6.80 -6.08
C SER A 142 -16.83 -5.28 -6.23
N GLY A 143 -16.05 -4.53 -5.45
CA GLY A 143 -15.98 -3.08 -5.54
C GLY A 143 -14.93 -2.65 -6.57
N ARG A 144 -15.22 -1.61 -7.36
CA ARG A 144 -14.20 -0.91 -8.14
C ARG A 144 -13.59 0.18 -7.28
N SER A 145 -12.32 0.03 -6.92
CA SER A 145 -11.55 1.07 -6.23
C SER A 145 -10.65 1.80 -7.23
N ARG A 146 -10.51 3.11 -7.05
CA ARG A 146 -9.61 3.96 -7.84
C ARG A 146 -8.67 4.65 -6.87
N GLN A 147 -7.36 4.41 -7.01
CA GLN A 147 -6.35 5.16 -6.28
C GLN A 147 -5.67 6.10 -7.26
N CYS A 148 -5.79 7.40 -7.00
CA CYS A 148 -5.27 8.48 -7.84
C CYS A 148 -4.54 9.47 -6.93
N GLY A 149 -3.27 9.74 -7.23
CA GLY A 149 -2.49 10.72 -6.49
C GLY A 149 -1.03 10.77 -6.94
N PRO A 150 -0.24 11.73 -6.44
CA PRO A 150 1.22 11.54 -6.39
C PRO A 150 1.50 10.20 -5.69
N THR A 151 2.64 9.56 -5.99
CA THR A 151 3.05 8.31 -5.32
C THR A 151 2.62 8.34 -3.86
N PRO A 152 1.89 7.33 -3.34
CA PRO A 152 1.39 7.38 -1.97
C PRO A 152 2.51 7.53 -0.91
N PHE A 153 3.77 7.37 -1.33
CA PHE A 153 4.99 7.54 -0.54
C PHE A 153 5.85 8.72 -1.05
N PRO A 154 5.37 9.97 -0.97
CA PRO A 154 6.13 11.14 -1.41
C PRO A 154 7.35 11.43 -0.51
N TRP A 155 7.50 10.70 0.60
CA TRP A 155 8.68 10.75 1.47
C TRP A 155 9.73 9.70 1.07
N ALA A 156 9.32 8.49 0.66
CA ALA A 156 10.23 7.43 0.23
C ALA A 156 11.00 7.79 -1.06
N ALA A 157 10.35 8.57 -1.94
CA ALA A 157 10.95 9.07 -3.17
C ALA A 157 11.83 10.34 -2.99
N ARG A 158 11.86 10.94 -1.79
CA ARG A 158 12.59 12.20 -1.53
C ARG A 158 14.06 11.98 -1.16
N THR A 159 14.48 10.73 -1.01
CA THR A 159 15.84 10.33 -0.62
C THR A 159 16.63 9.66 -1.75
N SER A 160 16.11 9.66 -2.98
CA SER A 160 16.78 9.13 -4.18
C SER A 160 17.21 10.23 -5.14
#